data_AF-A0A6P8RCJ6-F1
#
_entry.id   AF-A0A6P8RCJ6-F1
#
_cell.length_a   1.000
_cell.length_b   1.000
_cell.length_c   1.000
_cell.angle_alpha   90.00
_cell.angle_beta   90.00
_cell.angle_gamma   90.00
#
_symmetry.space_group_name_H-M   'P 1'
#
loop_
_entity.id
_entity.type
_entity.pdbx_description
1 polymer ?
#
loop_
_entity_poly.entity_id
_entity_poly.type
_entity_poly.pdbx_seq_one_letter_code
_entity_poly.pdbx_strand_id
1 'polypeptide(L)'
;MVIKVFVATVAGSTAIKKKQQEVVGFLEANRIDFEEKDIACNEDNRKWMRDNVPGEKKPQNGIPLPPQIFNEEQYCGDFDSFFNAKEVNEIFSFLGLASPLGFKGSDKSLFNEDSKPSVEDHEDDVADSTEEPAEKHKEEEENEETEEPVTEEEEKEEAVTEEKEEENE
;
A
#
# COMPACT_ATOMS: atom_id res chain seq x y z
N MET A 1 -1.02 -6.21 23.35
CA MET A 1 -0.50 -6.16 21.97
C MET A 1 -1.39 -7.03 21.12
N VAL A 2 -2.08 -6.42 20.15
CA VAL A 2 -2.91 -7.11 19.14
C VAL A 2 -2.63 -6.43 17.82
N ILE A 3 -2.19 -7.21 16.82
CA ILE A 3 -1.96 -6.69 15.48
C ILE A 3 -3.32 -6.53 14.80
N LYS A 4 -3.63 -5.35 14.27
CA LYS A 4 -4.82 -5.09 13.46
C LYS A 4 -4.38 -4.94 12.01
N VAL A 5 -4.93 -5.77 11.12
CA VAL A 5 -4.68 -5.68 9.69
C VAL A 5 -5.96 -5.20 9.01
N PHE A 6 -5.92 -3.99 8.48
CA PHE A 6 -7.03 -3.45 7.70
C PHE A 6 -6.97 -4.02 6.28
N VAL A 7 -8.03 -4.71 5.91
CA VAL A 7 -8.21 -5.41 4.64
C VAL A 7 -9.50 -4.95 3.96
N ALA A 8 -9.66 -5.20 2.68
CA ALA A 8 -10.88 -5.05 1.91
C ALA A 8 -11.23 -6.43 1.33
N THR A 9 -12.23 -7.10 1.90
CA THR A 9 -12.67 -8.43 1.44
C THR A 9 -13.09 -8.38 -0.03
N VAL A 10 -13.72 -7.26 -0.43
CA VAL A 10 -14.13 -6.96 -1.81
C VAL A 10 -13.20 -5.88 -2.38
N ALA A 11 -11.95 -6.25 -2.66
CA ALA A 11 -11.00 -5.38 -3.35
C ALA A 11 -11.18 -5.45 -4.88
N GLY A 12 -11.41 -4.31 -5.54
CA GLY A 12 -11.49 -4.21 -7.01
C GLY A 12 -10.17 -4.42 -7.75
N SER A 13 -9.05 -4.55 -7.05
CA SER A 13 -7.72 -4.81 -7.63
C SER A 13 -7.16 -6.15 -7.16
N THR A 14 -6.77 -7.00 -8.12
CA THR A 14 -6.13 -8.30 -7.85
C THR A 14 -4.76 -8.15 -7.20
N ALA A 15 -4.03 -7.06 -7.49
CA ALA A 15 -2.76 -6.74 -6.85
C ALA A 15 -2.96 -6.43 -5.35
N ILE A 16 -3.98 -5.61 -5.02
CA ILE A 16 -4.36 -5.32 -3.63
C ILE A 16 -4.79 -6.62 -2.91
N LYS A 17 -5.57 -7.49 -3.56
CA LYS A 17 -5.95 -8.79 -3.00
C LYS A 17 -4.73 -9.66 -2.67
N LYS A 18 -3.74 -9.76 -3.57
CA LYS A 18 -2.49 -10.51 -3.34
C LYS A 18 -1.67 -9.93 -2.19
N LYS A 19 -1.45 -8.60 -2.16
CA LYS A 19 -0.72 -7.91 -1.09
C LYS A 19 -1.31 -8.22 0.31
N GLN A 20 -2.64 -8.21 0.43
CA GLN A 20 -3.33 -8.54 1.68
C GLN A 20 -3.18 -10.01 2.06
N GLN A 21 -3.36 -10.93 1.11
CA GLN A 21 -3.22 -12.37 1.34
C GLN A 21 -1.79 -12.75 1.79
N GLU A 22 -0.76 -12.05 1.29
CA GLU A 22 0.61 -12.26 1.73
C GLU A 22 0.86 -11.76 3.16
N VAL A 23 0.29 -10.62 3.56
CA VAL A 23 0.38 -10.13 4.96
C VAL A 23 -0.34 -11.08 5.91
N VAL A 24 -1.61 -11.39 5.62
CA VAL A 24 -2.46 -12.28 6.44
C VAL A 24 -1.82 -13.66 6.56
N GLY A 25 -1.50 -14.31 5.43
CA GLY A 25 -0.91 -15.65 5.41
C GLY A 25 0.48 -15.71 6.06
N PHE A 26 1.24 -14.60 6.06
CA PHE A 26 2.49 -14.54 6.82
C PHE A 26 2.25 -14.52 8.33
N LEU A 27 1.29 -13.72 8.82
CA LEU A 27 0.96 -13.66 10.25
C LEU A 27 0.44 -15.01 10.75
N GLU A 28 -0.44 -15.66 9.99
CA GLU A 28 -0.91 -17.03 10.26
C GLU A 28 0.24 -18.04 10.30
N ALA A 29 1.12 -18.05 9.29
CA ALA A 29 2.25 -18.98 9.20
C ALA A 29 3.24 -18.83 10.37
N ASN A 30 3.42 -17.59 10.87
CA ASN A 30 4.28 -17.29 12.02
C ASN A 30 3.56 -17.40 13.37
N ARG A 31 2.26 -17.74 13.39
CA ARG A 31 1.41 -17.80 14.59
C ARG A 31 1.41 -16.51 15.41
N ILE A 32 1.37 -15.39 14.71
CA ILE A 32 1.17 -14.07 15.32
C ILE A 32 -0.34 -13.86 15.43
N ASP A 33 -0.85 -13.53 16.61
CA ASP A 33 -2.27 -13.23 16.79
C ASP A 33 -2.62 -11.85 16.19
N PHE A 34 -3.61 -11.81 15.30
CA PHE A 34 -4.07 -10.58 14.64
C PHE A 34 -5.59 -10.55 14.46
N GLU A 35 -6.14 -9.35 14.28
CA GLU A 35 -7.53 -9.10 13.93
C GLU A 35 -7.60 -8.52 12.51
N GLU A 36 -8.36 -9.17 11.62
CA GLU A 36 -8.74 -8.57 10.35
C GLU A 36 -9.84 -7.52 10.54
N LYS A 37 -9.62 -6.33 9.98
CA LYS A 37 -10.57 -5.22 9.97
C LYS A 37 -10.96 -4.92 8.53
N ASP A 38 -12.03 -5.56 8.07
CA ASP A 38 -12.56 -5.30 6.73
C ASP A 38 -13.05 -3.85 6.60
N ILE A 39 -12.59 -3.13 5.58
CA ILE A 39 -12.96 -1.75 5.24
C ILE A 39 -13.93 -1.68 4.05
N ALA A 40 -14.14 -2.80 3.34
CA ALA A 40 -15.08 -2.87 2.23
C ALA A 40 -16.53 -2.93 2.76
N CYS A 41 -16.78 -3.78 3.75
CA CYS A 41 -18.11 -4.02 4.32
C CYS A 41 -18.39 -3.25 5.62
N ASN A 42 -17.40 -2.52 6.19
CA ASN A 42 -17.56 -1.78 7.44
C ASN A 42 -16.93 -0.38 7.31
N GLU A 43 -17.78 0.64 7.46
CA GLU A 43 -17.40 2.04 7.24
C GLU A 43 -16.60 2.63 8.40
N ASP A 44 -16.81 2.17 9.63
CA ASP A 44 -16.07 2.61 10.82
C ASP A 44 -14.60 2.19 10.70
N ASN A 45 -14.33 0.93 10.30
CA ASN A 45 -12.99 0.45 10.00
C ASN A 45 -12.33 1.29 8.88
N ARG A 46 -13.08 1.58 7.81
CA ARG A 46 -12.62 2.39 6.67
C ARG A 46 -12.26 3.82 7.09
N LYS A 47 -13.07 4.43 7.96
CA LYS A 47 -12.84 5.77 8.50
C LYS A 47 -11.65 5.76 9.46
N TRP A 48 -11.63 4.84 10.42
CA TRP A 48 -10.55 4.70 11.39
C TRP A 48 -9.19 4.51 10.70
N MET A 49 -9.10 3.65 9.69
CA MET A 49 -7.87 3.46 8.91
C MET A 49 -7.39 4.77 8.28
N ARG A 50 -8.30 5.53 7.64
CA ARG A 50 -7.97 6.81 6.97
C ARG A 50 -7.57 7.92 7.94
N ASP A 51 -8.14 7.92 9.13
CA ASP A 51 -7.85 8.90 10.17
C ASP A 51 -6.53 8.59 10.91
N ASN A 52 -6.19 7.31 11.11
CA ASN A 52 -5.03 6.88 11.90
C ASN A 52 -3.75 6.60 11.07
N VAL A 53 -3.83 6.46 9.74
CA VAL A 53 -2.60 6.46 8.91
C VAL A 53 -1.95 7.86 8.95
N PRO A 54 -0.66 7.99 9.28
CA PRO A 54 0.06 9.27 9.30
C PRO A 54 0.08 9.96 7.92
N GLY A 55 -0.02 11.29 7.88
CA GLY A 55 -0.10 12.06 6.63
C GLY A 55 1.07 11.81 5.68
N GLU A 56 2.29 11.74 6.20
CA GLU A 56 3.53 11.44 5.46
C GLU A 56 3.55 10.04 4.81
N LYS A 57 2.70 9.13 5.31
CA LYS A 57 2.57 7.75 4.85
C LYS A 57 1.32 7.55 3.98
N LYS A 58 0.57 8.61 3.67
CA LYS A 58 -0.54 8.56 2.69
C LYS A 58 0.03 8.66 1.27
N PRO A 59 -0.49 7.88 0.32
CA PRO A 59 -0.08 8.01 -1.08
C PRO A 59 -0.50 9.36 -1.65
N GLN A 60 0.06 9.75 -2.80
CA GLN A 60 -0.13 11.05 -3.45
C GLN A 60 -1.60 11.47 -3.65
N ASN A 61 -2.52 10.50 -3.79
CA ASN A 61 -3.97 10.72 -3.92
C ASN A 61 -4.69 10.89 -2.56
N GLY A 62 -3.97 10.94 -1.44
CA GLY A 62 -4.47 11.18 -0.09
C GLY A 62 -5.21 10.01 0.58
N ILE A 63 -5.57 8.96 -0.15
CA ILE A 63 -6.36 7.83 0.37
C ILE A 63 -5.45 6.60 0.57
N PRO A 64 -5.17 6.17 1.82
CA PRO A 64 -4.46 4.92 2.06
C PRO A 64 -5.25 3.71 1.56
N LEU A 65 -4.55 2.75 0.94
CA LEU A 65 -5.09 1.51 0.39
C LEU A 65 -4.64 0.31 1.24
N PRO A 66 -5.47 -0.75 1.40
CA PRO A 66 -5.08 -1.93 2.16
C PRO A 66 -4.02 -2.77 1.43
N PRO A 67 -3.23 -3.59 2.15
CA PRO A 67 -3.25 -3.78 3.60
C PRO A 67 -2.61 -2.60 4.35
N GLN A 68 -3.16 -2.27 5.51
CA GLN A 68 -2.59 -1.30 6.46
C GLN A 68 -2.49 -1.96 7.84
N ILE A 69 -1.32 -1.89 8.47
CA ILE A 69 -0.97 -2.70 9.64
C ILE A 69 -0.73 -1.78 10.84
N PHE A 70 -1.38 -2.12 11.95
CA PHE A 70 -1.29 -1.40 13.21
C PHE A 70 -1.01 -2.38 14.36
N ASN A 71 -0.27 -1.95 15.38
CA ASN A 71 -0.24 -2.60 16.69
C ASN A 71 -1.12 -1.78 17.64
N GLU A 72 -2.30 -2.31 17.93
CA GLU A 72 -3.38 -1.63 18.67
C GLU A 72 -3.83 -0.30 18.04
N GLU A 73 -3.18 0.82 18.36
CA GLU A 73 -3.44 2.16 17.78
C GLU A 73 -2.19 2.74 17.10
N GLN A 74 -1.03 2.12 17.26
CA GLN A 74 0.23 2.55 16.64
C GLN A 74 0.30 2.06 15.20
N TYR A 75 0.57 2.95 14.26
CA TYR A 75 0.77 2.61 12.85
C TYR A 75 2.14 1.92 12.66
N CYS A 76 2.13 0.68 12.19
CA CYS A 76 3.36 -0.03 11.82
C CYS A 76 3.77 0.32 10.38
N GLY A 77 2.84 0.20 9.44
CA GLY A 77 3.11 0.46 8.03
C GLY A 77 2.07 -0.11 7.07
N ASP A 78 2.37 0.08 5.79
CA ASP A 78 1.67 -0.48 4.65
C ASP A 78 2.33 -1.79 4.18
N PHE A 79 1.86 -2.35 3.06
CA PHE A 79 2.47 -3.54 2.46
C PHE A 79 3.96 -3.36 2.15
N ASP A 80 4.37 -2.22 1.59
CA ASP A 80 5.74 -2.04 1.10
C ASP A 80 6.70 -1.95 2.30
N SER A 81 6.29 -1.28 3.38
CA SER A 81 7.01 -1.26 4.67
C SER A 81 7.10 -2.66 5.30
N PHE A 82 6.01 -3.43 5.28
CA PHE A 82 5.98 -4.82 5.76
C PHE A 82 6.89 -5.75 4.95
N PHE A 83 6.87 -5.61 3.62
CA PHE A 83 7.67 -6.41 2.70
C PHE A 83 9.17 -6.16 2.93
N ASN A 84 9.58 -4.89 3.01
CA ASN A 84 10.95 -4.51 3.35
C ASN A 84 11.38 -5.12 4.70
N ALA A 85 10.55 -4.99 5.74
CA ALA A 85 10.83 -5.56 7.07
C ALA A 85 10.92 -7.09 7.07
N LYS A 86 10.16 -7.76 6.21
CA LYS A 86 10.22 -9.21 5.98
C LYS A 86 11.52 -9.61 5.28
N GLU A 87 11.98 -8.87 4.27
CA GLU A 87 13.25 -9.13 3.59
C GLU A 87 14.47 -8.99 4.51
N VAL A 88 14.49 -7.97 5.38
CA VAL A 88 15.57 -7.79 6.37
C VAL A 88 15.42 -8.63 7.65
N ASN A 89 14.38 -9.47 7.75
CA ASN A 89 14.02 -10.29 8.92
C ASN A 89 13.71 -9.50 10.22
N GLU A 90 13.37 -8.21 10.11
CA GLU A 90 13.00 -7.35 11.25
C GLU A 90 11.49 -7.29 11.51
N ILE A 91 10.71 -8.24 10.98
CA ILE A 91 9.25 -8.19 10.97
C ILE A 91 8.62 -8.07 12.37
N PHE A 92 9.20 -8.70 13.40
CA PHE A 92 8.73 -8.56 14.78
C PHE A 92 8.95 -7.14 15.30
N SER A 93 10.09 -6.51 14.96
CA SER A 93 10.40 -5.11 15.28
C SER A 93 9.42 -4.15 14.59
N PHE A 94 9.15 -4.37 13.29
CA PHE A 94 8.15 -3.62 12.52
C PHE A 94 6.74 -3.70 13.12
N LEU A 95 6.33 -4.89 13.59
CA LEU A 95 5.05 -5.09 14.27
C LEU A 95 5.05 -4.57 15.72
N GLY A 96 6.16 -4.04 16.26
CA GLY A 96 6.28 -3.64 17.66
C GLY A 96 6.18 -4.80 18.65
N LEU A 97 6.49 -6.02 18.19
CA LEU A 97 6.49 -7.24 18.98
C LEU A 97 7.90 -7.55 19.49
N ALA A 98 7.99 -8.12 20.69
CA ALA A 98 9.26 -8.68 21.16
C ALA A 98 9.67 -9.83 20.23
N SER A 99 10.85 -9.72 19.60
CA SER A 99 11.40 -10.81 18.79
C SER A 99 11.51 -12.08 19.67
N PRO A 100 10.99 -13.24 19.22
CA PRO A 100 11.05 -14.48 20.00
C PRO A 100 12.50 -14.95 20.22
N LEU A 101 13.43 -14.50 19.38
CA LEU A 101 14.86 -14.54 19.65
C LEU A 101 15.23 -13.24 20.37
N GLY A 102 15.38 -13.30 21.69
CA GLY A 102 15.51 -12.15 22.60
C GLY A 102 16.79 -11.32 22.45
N PHE A 103 16.98 -10.69 21.30
CA PHE A 103 18.02 -9.70 21.08
C PHE A 103 17.58 -8.34 21.63
N LYS A 104 18.31 -7.88 22.64
CA LYS A 104 17.98 -6.71 23.44
C LYS A 104 18.51 -5.42 22.83
N GLY A 105 17.61 -4.50 22.46
CA GLY A 105 17.90 -3.09 22.14
C GLY A 105 17.41 -2.70 20.74
N SER A 106 16.53 -1.73 20.56
CA SER A 106 16.56 -0.42 21.21
C SER A 106 15.21 0.28 21.17
N ASP A 107 14.79 0.81 22.31
CA ASP A 107 13.87 1.94 22.37
C ASP A 107 14.48 3.10 21.56
N LYS A 108 13.77 3.58 20.53
CA LYS A 108 14.07 4.83 19.81
C LYS A 108 12.79 5.64 19.60
N SER A 109 12.09 5.90 20.69
CA SER A 109 11.47 7.21 20.86
C SER A 109 12.56 8.20 21.28
N LEU A 110 12.46 9.48 20.84
CA LEU A 110 13.55 10.48 20.80
C LEU A 110 14.56 10.17 19.67
N PHE A 111 14.88 11.07 18.73
CA PHE A 111 15.07 12.53 18.89
C PHE A 111 14.32 13.39 17.87
N ASN A 112 14.11 14.66 18.24
CA ASN A 112 13.52 15.70 17.39
C ASN A 112 14.38 16.07 16.18
N GLU A 113 13.68 16.51 15.15
CA GLU A 113 14.18 17.26 14.01
C GLU A 113 14.75 18.63 14.43
N ASP A 114 16.01 18.91 14.07
CA ASP A 114 16.52 20.28 14.03
C ASP A 114 17.70 20.45 13.04
N SER A 115 17.38 21.04 11.88
CA SER A 115 18.23 21.92 11.04
C SER A 115 19.64 21.51 10.56
N LYS A 116 19.67 21.21 9.24
CA LYS A 116 20.59 21.70 8.17
C LYS A 116 21.88 20.94 7.80
N PRO A 117 22.19 20.86 6.48
CA PRO A 117 23.40 20.26 5.92
C PRO A 117 24.54 21.28 5.68
N SER A 118 25.76 20.78 5.50
CA SER A 118 26.87 21.49 4.86
C SER A 118 27.56 20.59 3.84
N VAL A 119 27.97 21.19 2.71
CA VAL A 119 28.60 20.57 1.54
C VAL A 119 30.07 20.96 1.44
N GLU A 120 30.97 19.99 1.20
CA GLU A 120 32.32 20.09 0.59
C GLU A 120 32.59 18.67 0.03
N ASP A 121 32.61 18.36 -1.28
CA ASP A 121 33.44 18.82 -2.40
C ASP A 121 34.89 18.27 -2.36
N HIS A 122 35.24 17.31 -3.25
CA HIS A 122 36.35 17.43 -4.22
C HIS A 122 36.46 16.25 -5.22
N GLU A 123 37.22 16.46 -6.30
CA GLU A 123 37.25 15.69 -7.56
C GLU A 123 38.59 14.94 -7.82
N ASP A 124 38.71 14.27 -8.99
CA ASP A 124 39.92 13.68 -9.64
C ASP A 124 40.55 12.39 -9.00
N ASP A 125 41.25 11.46 -9.68
CA ASP A 125 41.75 11.35 -11.07
C ASP A 125 41.92 9.86 -11.55
N VAL A 126 41.47 9.56 -12.79
CA VAL A 126 42.04 8.72 -13.91
C VAL A 126 42.75 7.33 -13.75
N ALA A 127 42.55 6.50 -14.80
CA ALA A 127 43.37 5.38 -15.36
C ALA A 127 43.32 3.96 -14.73
N ASP A 128 43.42 2.84 -15.50
CA ASP A 128 43.39 2.56 -16.95
C ASP A 128 43.35 1.02 -17.21
N SER A 129 42.86 0.58 -18.40
CA SER A 129 43.01 -0.78 -19.02
C SER A 129 42.41 -2.02 -18.30
N THR A 130 41.93 -3.10 -18.95
CA THR A 130 41.35 -3.40 -20.29
C THR A 130 40.29 -4.54 -20.08
N GLU A 131 39.54 -5.14 -21.02
CA GLU A 131 39.47 -5.13 -22.50
C GLU A 131 38.03 -5.52 -22.96
N GLU A 132 37.78 -5.59 -24.28
CA GLU A 132 36.53 -6.07 -24.92
C GLU A 132 36.80 -7.40 -25.71
N PRO A 133 35.86 -8.12 -26.39
CA PRO A 133 34.71 -7.59 -27.14
C PRO A 133 33.37 -8.38 -27.24
N ALA A 134 32.32 -7.62 -27.57
CA ALA A 134 31.23 -7.87 -28.56
C ALA A 134 30.47 -9.22 -28.69
N GLU A 135 29.13 -9.15 -28.61
CA GLU A 135 28.14 -9.30 -29.73
C GLU A 135 26.72 -9.09 -29.12
N LYS A 136 26.05 -7.93 -29.27
CA LYS A 136 25.31 -7.39 -30.43
C LYS A 136 23.94 -8.06 -30.71
N HIS A 137 22.86 -7.31 -30.47
CA HIS A 137 21.60 -7.17 -31.25
C HIS A 137 20.77 -6.06 -30.55
N LYS A 138 20.73 -4.83 -31.09
CA LYS A 138 19.58 -4.23 -31.81
C LYS A 138 18.23 -4.52 -31.13
N GLU A 139 17.61 -3.51 -30.49
CA GLU A 139 16.68 -2.55 -31.12
C GLU A 139 15.55 -3.28 -31.86
N GLU A 140 14.29 -3.09 -31.44
CA GLU A 140 13.29 -2.24 -32.14
C GLU A 140 12.32 -1.66 -31.09
N GLU A 141 12.00 -0.36 -31.19
CA GLU A 141 10.78 0.20 -30.61
C GLU A 141 9.63 -0.13 -31.57
N GLU A 142 8.46 -0.55 -31.08
CA GLU A 142 7.25 -0.47 -31.89
C GLU A 142 6.09 0.10 -31.07
N ASN A 143 5.59 1.22 -31.57
CA ASN A 143 4.43 1.95 -31.08
C ASN A 143 3.27 1.60 -32.03
N GLU A 144 2.25 0.91 -31.54
CA GLU A 144 1.04 0.63 -32.32
C GLU A 144 -0.20 1.13 -31.56
N GLU A 145 -0.71 2.27 -32.02
CA GLU A 145 -2.11 2.63 -31.85
C GLU A 145 -2.97 1.62 -32.63
N THR A 146 -4.06 1.10 -32.06
CA THR A 146 -5.37 1.15 -32.74
C THR A 146 -6.58 0.75 -31.88
N GLU A 147 -7.62 1.56 -32.06
CA GLU A 147 -9.05 1.23 -32.12
C GLU A 147 -9.84 0.75 -30.87
N GLU A 148 -10.66 1.69 -30.41
CA GLU A 148 -11.96 1.44 -29.77
C GLU A 148 -12.92 0.69 -30.73
N PRO A 149 -13.75 -0.23 -30.23
CA PRO A 149 -15.03 -0.54 -30.85
C PRO A 149 -16.15 0.29 -30.18
N VAL A 150 -16.66 1.28 -30.92
CA VAL A 150 -17.97 1.88 -30.63
C VAL A 150 -19.05 0.80 -30.78
N THR A 151 -19.88 0.62 -29.75
CA THR A 151 -21.18 -0.05 -29.88
C THR A 151 -22.25 0.81 -29.25
N GLU A 152 -22.97 1.54 -30.09
CA GLU A 152 -24.27 2.10 -29.76
C GLU A 152 -25.29 0.95 -29.68
N GLU A 153 -25.98 0.83 -28.55
CA GLU A 153 -27.37 0.34 -28.55
C GLU A 153 -28.20 1.33 -27.70
N GLU A 154 -29.08 2.07 -28.39
CA GLU A 154 -30.08 2.93 -27.78
C GLU A 154 -31.28 2.13 -27.22
N GLU A 155 -32.15 2.86 -26.51
CA GLU A 155 -33.45 2.44 -25.99
C GLU A 155 -33.43 1.59 -24.69
N LYS A 156 -34.13 1.97 -23.61
CA LYS A 156 -35.09 3.06 -23.43
C LYS A 156 -35.22 3.42 -21.95
N GLU A 157 -35.12 4.71 -21.62
CA GLU A 157 -35.75 5.24 -20.41
C GLU A 157 -37.22 5.55 -20.72
N GLU A 158 -38.16 5.00 -19.94
CA GLU A 158 -39.40 5.70 -19.62
C GLU A 158 -39.65 5.57 -18.11
N ALA A 159 -39.27 6.62 -17.39
CA ALA A 159 -39.73 6.83 -16.02
C ALA A 159 -41.19 7.30 -16.08
N VAL A 160 -42.13 6.44 -15.68
CA VAL A 160 -43.50 6.88 -15.40
C VAL A 160 -43.49 7.68 -14.09
N THR A 161 -43.43 9.00 -14.22
CA THR A 161 -43.68 9.94 -13.13
C THR A 161 -45.19 10.02 -12.86
N GLU A 162 -45.61 9.55 -11.68
CA GLU A 162 -47.01 9.60 -11.24
C GLU A 162 -47.22 10.77 -10.26
N GLU A 163 -47.52 11.96 -10.78
CA GLU A 163 -48.03 13.10 -9.99
C GLU A 163 -49.13 13.85 -10.76
N LYS A 164 -50.06 14.46 -10.00
CA LYS A 164 -51.22 15.28 -10.40
C LYS A 164 -52.41 14.57 -11.07
N GLU A 165 -53.67 14.93 -10.81
CA GLU A 165 -54.33 15.69 -9.71
C GLU A 165 -55.87 15.57 -9.89
N GLU A 166 -56.66 16.19 -9.01
CA GLU A 166 -58.13 16.42 -9.11
C GLU A 166 -59.02 15.15 -9.09
N GLU A 167 -59.77 14.87 -8.02
CA GLU A 167 -60.93 15.63 -7.50
C GLU A 167 -62.14 15.60 -8.44
N ASN A 168 -63.06 14.65 -8.21
CA ASN A 168 -64.49 14.89 -8.42
C ASN A 168 -65.38 13.94 -7.59
N GLU A 169 -66.31 14.54 -6.85
CA GLU A 169 -67.57 14.05 -6.22
C GLU A 169 -67.74 12.56 -5.83
#